data_AF-A0A0F8T1X1-F1
#
_entry.id   AF-A0A0F8T1X1-F1
#
_cell.length_a   1.000
_cell.length_b   1.000
_cell.length_c   1.000
_cell.angle_alpha   90.00
_cell.angle_beta   90.00
_cell.angle_gamma   90.00
#
_symmetry.space_group_name_H-M   'P 1'
#
loop_
_entity.id
_entity.type
_entity.pdbx_description
1 polymer ?
#
loop_
_entity_poly.entity_id
_entity_poly.type
_entity_poly.pdbx_seq_one_letter_code
_entity_poly.pdbx_strand_id
1 'polypeptide(L)'
;MTDKKAAKREVTADGKKGLGTILGKISGKDRLELEVDRLNSRIVELELGLQSAKNQLEKKEALARQAVADRQEAESRLNQELVRTHTLSHELETIRDESRGKLEFRGVETLSQSAVKAYLSKLKSLHSSANDLLTVYLPPGTRLSAVLHEKTLGLVEEETRSLLDRLDPETGMVFFYDLHRMISEAIVPPVPVPSSAWHLLDSFEISPLEESLNTDYRMLVLVLHAGESFIGFAPDARVFDTEELIKSSVKEKHSKGGFSQRRFERLREEDIAHHMDKVFETLRKVLEENPGIDCVIMSGDAQLIKDAQKRLPLNLEIIEKPADIKMEKISGEEILRSVLSCRRYLL
;
A
#
# COMPACT_ATOMS: atom_id res chain seq x y z
N MET A 1 38.83 36.56 2.28
CA MET A 1 39.98 37.39 2.70
C MET A 1 41.04 37.32 1.62
N THR A 2 41.76 38.43 1.37
CA THR A 2 43.00 38.58 0.54
C THR A 2 42.97 38.07 -0.92
N ASP A 3 43.08 38.93 -1.94
CA ASP A 3 44.32 39.58 -2.47
C ASP A 3 45.35 38.56 -3.01
N LYS A 4 46.05 38.65 -4.16
CA LYS A 4 46.37 39.67 -5.22
C LYS A 4 46.71 38.87 -6.51
N LYS A 5 46.88 39.35 -7.77
CA LYS A 5 46.77 40.62 -8.54
C LYS A 5 46.54 40.23 -10.03
N ALA A 6 45.99 41.02 -10.95
CA ALA A 6 46.54 42.16 -11.73
C ALA A 6 47.86 41.86 -12.53
N ALA A 7 48.06 42.26 -13.79
CA ALA A 7 47.29 43.20 -14.63
C ALA A 7 47.46 42.97 -16.15
N LYS A 8 46.47 43.45 -16.95
CA LYS A 8 46.66 43.87 -18.35
C LYS A 8 47.23 45.30 -18.40
N ARG A 9 48.17 45.56 -19.33
CA ARG A 9 48.40 46.76 -20.17
C ARG A 9 49.86 46.71 -20.66
N GLU A 10 50.14 46.61 -21.96
CA GLU A 10 50.06 47.64 -23.02
C GLU A 10 51.21 48.66 -22.99
N VAL A 11 51.41 49.34 -24.13
CA VAL A 11 52.49 50.29 -24.48
C VAL A 11 53.90 49.64 -24.51
N THR A 12 54.83 49.91 -25.44
CA THR A 12 54.97 51.03 -26.40
C THR A 12 55.47 50.56 -27.78
N ALA A 13 55.04 51.26 -28.84
CA ALA A 13 55.83 51.37 -30.06
C ALA A 13 56.77 52.57 -29.97
N ASP A 14 58.07 52.37 -30.22
CA ASP A 14 58.86 53.06 -31.27
C ASP A 14 60.26 52.40 -31.34
N GLY A 15 60.91 52.46 -32.50
CA GLY A 15 62.16 51.75 -32.75
C GLY A 15 62.66 51.74 -34.19
N LYS A 16 62.47 52.83 -34.96
CA LYS A 16 63.14 52.96 -36.26
C LYS A 16 64.66 53.00 -36.10
N LYS A 17 65.36 51.97 -36.58
CA LYS A 17 66.64 52.08 -37.30
C LYS A 17 66.90 50.78 -38.07
N GLY A 18 67.14 50.90 -39.38
CA GLY A 18 67.14 49.76 -40.28
C GLY A 18 68.44 48.94 -40.24
N LEU A 19 68.29 47.66 -40.55
CA LEU A 19 69.36 46.81 -41.06
C LEU A 19 68.84 46.02 -42.26
N GLY A 20 69.61 46.03 -43.34
CA GLY A 20 69.67 44.94 -44.33
C GLY A 20 68.38 44.55 -45.05
N THR A 21 68.26 45.02 -46.28
CA THR A 21 67.48 44.37 -47.35
C THR A 21 67.84 42.88 -47.46
N ILE A 22 67.09 42.00 -46.79
CA ILE A 22 67.06 40.56 -47.08
C ILE A 22 65.60 40.12 -47.21
N LEU A 23 64.95 40.66 -48.24
CA LEU A 23 63.69 40.13 -48.74
C LEU A 23 64.03 38.87 -49.55
N GLY A 24 64.43 37.82 -48.84
CA GLY A 24 64.62 36.49 -49.39
C GLY A 24 63.31 36.07 -50.02
N LYS A 25 63.32 35.81 -51.34
CA LYS A 25 62.21 35.16 -52.01
C LYS A 25 62.08 33.78 -51.38
N ILE A 26 61.12 33.61 -50.47
CA ILE A 26 60.72 32.30 -49.94
C ILE A 26 60.52 31.41 -51.17
N SER A 27 61.39 30.43 -51.32
CA SER A 27 61.38 29.55 -52.48
C SER A 27 60.05 28.82 -52.54
N GLY A 28 59.64 28.39 -53.74
CA GLY A 28 58.53 27.44 -53.85
C GLY A 28 58.76 26.21 -52.97
N LYS A 29 60.04 25.86 -52.73
CA LYS A 29 60.48 24.80 -51.82
C LYS A 29 60.18 25.09 -50.34
N ASP A 30 60.53 26.26 -49.83
CA ASP A 30 60.39 26.59 -48.40
C ASP A 30 58.90 26.69 -48.00
N ARG A 31 58.03 27.11 -48.92
CA ARG A 31 56.57 27.03 -48.75
C ARG A 31 56.06 25.59 -48.66
N LEU A 32 56.62 24.69 -49.48
CA LEU A 32 56.27 23.27 -49.45
C LEU A 32 56.77 22.59 -48.16
N GLU A 33 57.95 22.94 -47.65
CA GLU A 33 58.46 22.41 -46.37
C GLU A 33 57.55 22.80 -45.19
N LEU A 34 57.12 24.06 -45.10
CA LEU A 34 56.13 24.50 -44.08
C LEU A 34 54.76 23.81 -44.21
N GLU A 35 54.33 23.49 -45.43
CA GLU A 35 53.07 22.78 -45.67
C GLU A 35 53.19 21.29 -45.34
N VAL A 36 54.34 20.66 -45.61
CA VAL A 36 54.67 19.30 -45.19
C VAL A 36 54.70 19.19 -43.66
N ASP A 37 55.36 20.10 -42.94
CA ASP A 37 55.40 20.08 -41.47
C ASP A 37 54.00 20.27 -40.85
N ARG A 38 53.18 21.13 -41.45
CA ARG A 38 51.78 21.34 -41.05
C ARG A 38 50.94 20.07 -41.28
N LEU A 39 51.10 19.40 -42.42
CA LEU A 39 50.41 18.16 -42.74
C LEU A 39 50.87 17.00 -41.85
N ASN A 40 52.16 16.87 -41.57
CA ASN A 40 52.71 15.88 -40.65
C ASN A 40 52.18 16.09 -39.23
N SER A 41 52.14 17.34 -38.75
CA SER A 41 51.54 17.68 -37.45
C SER A 41 50.06 17.30 -37.39
N ARG A 42 49.31 17.54 -38.49
CA ARG A 42 47.90 17.17 -38.62
C ARG A 42 47.69 15.65 -38.64
N ILE A 43 48.60 14.89 -39.27
CA ILE A 43 48.56 13.42 -39.29
C ILE A 43 48.74 12.88 -37.86
N VAL A 44 49.77 13.33 -37.14
CA VAL A 44 50.02 12.89 -35.75
C VAL A 44 48.84 13.24 -34.82
N GLU A 45 48.25 14.43 -34.98
CA GLU A 45 47.07 14.86 -34.21
C GLU A 45 45.83 13.97 -34.51
N LEU A 46 45.62 13.61 -35.78
CA LEU A 46 44.55 12.70 -36.21
C LEU A 46 44.78 11.26 -35.75
N GLU A 47 46.01 10.76 -35.79
CA GLU A 47 46.37 9.41 -35.30
C GLU A 47 46.12 9.28 -33.79
N LEU A 48 46.54 10.28 -33.00
CA LEU A 48 46.24 10.35 -31.56
C LEU A 48 44.73 10.45 -31.29
N GLY A 49 44.00 11.23 -32.08
CA GLY A 49 42.54 11.32 -32.02
C GLY A 49 41.85 9.98 -32.30
N LEU A 50 42.28 9.27 -33.34
CA LEU A 50 41.75 7.97 -33.74
C LEU A 50 42.03 6.91 -32.66
N GLN A 51 43.25 6.87 -32.12
CA GLN A 51 43.62 5.95 -31.04
C GLN A 51 42.81 6.22 -29.75
N SER A 52 42.60 7.50 -29.40
CA SER A 52 41.75 7.89 -28.27
C SER A 52 40.29 7.47 -28.47
N ALA A 53 39.73 7.73 -29.66
CA ALA A 53 38.37 7.32 -30.01
C ALA A 53 38.18 5.79 -29.98
N LYS A 54 39.17 5.04 -30.49
CA LYS A 54 39.17 3.57 -30.44
C LYS A 54 39.16 3.04 -29.00
N ASN A 55 40.03 3.58 -28.13
CA ASN A 55 40.06 3.22 -26.71
C ASN A 55 38.73 3.55 -25.99
N GLN A 56 38.03 4.63 -26.38
CA GLN A 56 36.71 4.96 -25.85
C GLN A 56 35.62 4.00 -26.37
N LEU A 57 35.69 3.59 -27.64
CA LEU A 57 34.77 2.62 -28.22
C LEU A 57 34.90 1.26 -27.53
N GLU A 58 36.12 0.73 -27.39
CA GLU A 58 36.38 -0.54 -26.71
C GLU A 58 35.87 -0.54 -25.25
N LYS A 59 36.06 0.56 -24.51
CA LYS A 59 35.49 0.72 -23.16
C LYS A 59 33.96 0.73 -23.16
N LYS A 60 33.32 1.41 -24.13
CA LYS A 60 31.85 1.42 -24.25
C LYS A 60 31.29 0.06 -24.65
N GLU A 61 31.97 -0.66 -25.54
CA GLU A 61 31.59 -2.03 -25.90
C GLU A 61 31.72 -2.99 -24.71
N ALA A 62 32.80 -2.91 -23.93
CA ALA A 62 32.98 -3.72 -22.73
C ALA A 62 31.85 -3.46 -21.70
N LEU A 63 31.52 -2.19 -21.44
CA LEU A 63 30.41 -1.81 -20.56
C LEU A 63 29.05 -2.29 -21.11
N ALA A 64 28.83 -2.22 -22.42
CA ALA A 64 27.60 -2.72 -23.04
C ALA A 64 27.46 -4.25 -22.91
N ARG A 65 28.56 -5.00 -23.10
CA ARG A 65 28.58 -6.47 -22.90
C ARG A 65 28.30 -6.83 -21.45
N GLN A 66 28.90 -6.13 -20.47
CA GLN A 66 28.63 -6.34 -19.06
C GLN A 66 27.15 -6.06 -18.71
N ALA A 67 26.59 -4.93 -19.15
CA ALA A 67 25.19 -4.59 -18.87
C ALA A 67 24.19 -5.59 -19.50
N VAL A 68 24.54 -6.24 -20.62
CA VAL A 68 23.74 -7.33 -21.20
C VAL A 68 23.84 -8.60 -20.35
N ALA A 69 25.02 -8.96 -19.84
CA ALA A 69 25.21 -10.10 -18.94
C ALA A 69 24.46 -9.90 -17.61
N ASP A 70 24.62 -8.73 -16.97
CA ASP A 70 23.91 -8.38 -15.73
C ASP A 70 22.37 -8.45 -15.90
N ARG A 71 21.87 -8.08 -17.08
CA ARG A 71 20.45 -8.20 -17.43
C ARG A 71 20.03 -9.67 -17.58
N GLN A 72 20.81 -10.49 -18.27
CA GLN A 72 20.51 -11.92 -18.44
C GLN A 72 20.50 -12.65 -17.09
N GLU A 73 21.42 -12.31 -16.18
CA GLU A 73 21.43 -12.84 -14.81
C GLU A 73 20.19 -12.39 -14.02
N ALA A 74 19.79 -11.11 -14.13
CA ALA A 74 18.59 -10.59 -13.48
C ALA A 74 17.29 -11.20 -14.05
N GLU A 75 17.20 -11.42 -15.37
CA GLU A 75 16.07 -12.11 -16.01
C GLU A 75 16.01 -13.59 -15.63
N SER A 76 17.17 -14.25 -15.49
CA SER A 76 17.24 -15.64 -15.00
C SER A 76 16.72 -15.76 -13.56
N ARG A 77 17.15 -14.86 -12.66
CA ARG A 77 16.63 -14.79 -11.28
C ARG A 77 15.13 -14.48 -11.24
N LEU A 78 14.66 -13.53 -12.04
CA LEU A 78 13.23 -13.21 -12.11
C LEU A 78 12.41 -14.42 -12.58
N ASN A 79 12.87 -15.15 -13.59
CA ASN A 79 12.20 -16.37 -14.04
C ASN A 79 12.22 -17.49 -12.98
N GLN A 80 13.30 -17.63 -12.20
CA GLN A 80 13.35 -18.56 -11.08
C GLN A 80 12.32 -18.20 -9.99
N GLU A 81 12.22 -16.93 -9.61
CA GLU A 81 11.21 -16.49 -8.64
C GLU A 81 9.79 -16.55 -9.20
N LEU A 82 9.56 -16.26 -10.49
CA LEU A 82 8.26 -16.46 -11.13
C LEU A 82 7.82 -17.93 -11.12
N VAL A 83 8.71 -18.85 -11.51
CA VAL A 83 8.45 -20.30 -11.40
C VAL A 83 8.16 -20.66 -9.94
N ARG A 84 8.96 -20.18 -8.98
CA ARG A 84 8.75 -20.44 -7.56
C ARG A 84 7.41 -19.91 -7.04
N THR A 85 7.00 -18.70 -7.41
CA THR A 85 5.69 -18.16 -7.04
C THR A 85 4.54 -18.95 -7.68
N HIS A 86 4.71 -19.46 -8.89
CA HIS A 86 3.72 -20.32 -9.53
C HIS A 86 3.65 -21.71 -8.84
N THR A 87 4.79 -22.31 -8.51
CA THR A 87 4.86 -23.55 -7.73
C THR A 87 4.25 -23.36 -6.35
N LEU A 88 4.61 -22.30 -5.61
CA LEU A 88 4.01 -21.97 -4.31
C LEU A 88 2.51 -21.65 -4.42
N SER A 89 2.06 -21.02 -5.50
CA SER A 89 0.63 -20.80 -5.75
C SER A 89 -0.11 -22.11 -6.00
N HIS A 90 0.49 -23.04 -6.74
CA HIS A 90 -0.08 -24.37 -6.95
C HIS A 90 -0.01 -25.21 -5.68
N GLU A 91 1.05 -25.12 -4.88
CA GLU A 91 1.16 -25.76 -3.57
C GLU A 91 0.10 -25.21 -2.60
N LEU A 92 -0.11 -23.89 -2.59
CA LEU A 92 -1.21 -23.26 -1.83
C LEU A 92 -2.59 -23.65 -2.37
N GLU A 93 -2.75 -23.82 -3.67
CA GLU A 93 -4.00 -24.30 -4.28
C GLU A 93 -4.25 -25.78 -3.95
N THR A 94 -3.23 -26.64 -3.97
CA THR A 94 -3.35 -28.03 -3.50
C THR A 94 -3.57 -28.10 -1.99
N ILE A 95 -2.89 -27.27 -1.17
CA ILE A 95 -3.14 -27.20 0.27
C ILE A 95 -4.55 -26.67 0.53
N ARG A 96 -5.05 -25.73 -0.28
CA ARG A 96 -6.43 -25.22 -0.22
C ARG A 96 -7.43 -26.31 -0.62
N ASP A 97 -7.11 -27.14 -1.59
CA ASP A 97 -7.99 -28.18 -2.13
C ASP A 97 -8.00 -29.45 -1.26
N GLU A 98 -6.86 -29.84 -0.69
CA GLU A 98 -6.75 -30.75 0.46
C GLU A 98 -7.46 -30.17 1.69
N SER A 99 -7.51 -28.83 1.82
CA SER A 99 -8.32 -28.13 2.82
C SER A 99 -9.79 -27.94 2.41
N ARG A 100 -10.25 -28.29 1.20
CA ARG A 100 -11.70 -28.32 0.87
C ARG A 100 -12.42 -29.48 1.53
N GLY A 101 -11.68 -30.41 2.16
CA GLY A 101 -12.22 -31.34 3.16
C GLY A 101 -12.42 -30.71 4.55
N LYS A 102 -12.04 -29.45 4.77
CA LYS A 102 -12.14 -28.74 6.06
C LYS A 102 -13.21 -27.66 6.01
N LEU A 103 -14.35 -27.95 6.64
CA LEU A 103 -15.29 -26.98 7.25
C LEU A 103 -15.38 -25.63 6.51
N GLU A 104 -16.35 -25.49 5.61
CA GLU A 104 -16.69 -24.22 4.99
C GLU A 104 -17.87 -23.57 5.75
N PHE A 105 -17.88 -22.24 5.84
CA PHE A 105 -19.05 -21.51 6.35
C PHE A 105 -20.25 -21.75 5.43
N ARG A 106 -21.42 -22.07 6.01
CA ARG A 106 -22.68 -22.24 5.27
C ARG A 106 -23.10 -20.99 4.49
N GLY A 107 -22.62 -19.82 4.90
CA GLY A 107 -22.80 -18.55 4.19
C GLY A 107 -22.08 -17.39 4.88
N VAL A 108 -21.80 -16.34 4.11
CA VAL A 108 -21.26 -15.07 4.62
C VAL A 108 -22.06 -13.93 4.03
N GLU A 109 -22.65 -13.09 4.89
CA GLU A 109 -23.50 -11.97 4.52
C GLU A 109 -22.91 -10.66 5.04
N THR A 110 -22.93 -9.61 4.22
CA THR A 110 -22.60 -8.24 4.64
C THR A 110 -23.91 -7.49 4.90
N LEU A 111 -24.15 -7.12 6.16
CA LEU A 111 -25.38 -6.46 6.60
C LEU A 111 -25.11 -4.99 6.94
N SER A 112 -25.83 -4.05 6.32
CA SER A 112 -25.81 -2.65 6.76
C SER A 112 -26.46 -2.51 8.13
N GLN A 113 -26.14 -1.45 8.89
CA GLN A 113 -26.64 -1.25 10.26
C GLN A 113 -28.17 -1.47 10.42
N SER A 114 -28.98 -0.93 9.51
CA SER A 114 -30.43 -1.13 9.50
C SER A 114 -30.86 -2.59 9.32
N ALA A 115 -30.14 -3.34 8.48
CA ALA A 115 -30.38 -4.76 8.24
C ALA A 115 -29.95 -5.61 9.46
N VAL A 116 -28.82 -5.27 10.10
CA VAL A 116 -28.38 -5.97 11.31
C VAL A 116 -29.31 -5.69 12.49
N LYS A 117 -29.77 -4.45 12.69
CA LYS A 117 -30.76 -4.11 13.75
C LYS A 117 -32.07 -4.87 13.55
N ALA A 118 -32.56 -4.93 12.31
CA ALA A 118 -33.74 -5.74 11.96
C ALA A 118 -33.51 -7.25 12.11
N TYR A 119 -32.27 -7.72 11.96
CA TYR A 119 -31.89 -9.13 12.19
C TYR A 119 -31.81 -9.45 13.69
N LEU A 120 -31.16 -8.60 14.49
CA LEU A 120 -31.11 -8.73 15.95
C LEU A 120 -32.52 -8.71 16.56
N SER A 121 -33.42 -7.85 16.08
CA SER A 121 -34.84 -7.88 16.46
C SER A 121 -35.52 -9.23 16.22
N LYS A 122 -35.11 -9.98 15.18
CA LYS A 122 -35.60 -11.36 14.94
C LYS A 122 -34.96 -12.34 15.92
N LEU A 123 -33.65 -12.27 16.15
CA LEU A 123 -32.99 -13.12 17.16
C LEU A 123 -33.61 -12.94 18.56
N LYS A 124 -33.93 -11.70 18.95
CA LYS A 124 -34.60 -11.38 20.22
C LYS A 124 -35.98 -12.02 20.37
N SER A 125 -36.67 -12.27 19.25
CA SER A 125 -38.02 -12.85 19.25
C SER A 125 -38.04 -14.37 19.42
N LEU A 126 -36.86 -15.01 19.40
CA LEU A 126 -36.71 -16.44 19.61
C LEU A 126 -36.63 -16.75 21.10
N HIS A 127 -37.52 -17.63 21.54
CA HIS A 127 -37.60 -18.08 22.93
C HIS A 127 -37.57 -19.60 23.01
N SER A 128 -36.81 -20.12 23.96
CA SER A 128 -36.74 -21.54 24.30
C SER A 128 -37.19 -21.77 25.74
N SER A 129 -37.89 -22.87 25.98
CA SER A 129 -38.30 -23.28 27.34
C SER A 129 -37.18 -23.91 28.17
N ALA A 130 -36.01 -24.19 27.57
CA ALA A 130 -34.95 -25.00 28.17
C ALA A 130 -33.68 -24.22 28.58
N ASN A 131 -33.65 -22.89 28.38
CA ASN A 131 -32.44 -22.05 28.52
C ASN A 131 -31.25 -22.57 27.70
N ASP A 132 -31.46 -22.87 26.41
CA ASP A 132 -30.48 -23.47 25.50
C ASP A 132 -29.97 -22.50 24.42
N LEU A 133 -30.23 -21.20 24.55
CA LEU A 133 -29.73 -20.16 23.65
C LEU A 133 -28.48 -19.51 24.24
N LEU A 134 -27.33 -19.86 23.65
CA LEU A 134 -26.00 -19.37 24.00
C LEU A 134 -25.67 -18.09 23.21
N THR A 135 -25.26 -17.04 23.90
CA THR A 135 -24.63 -15.85 23.32
C THR A 135 -23.23 -15.68 23.90
N VAL A 136 -22.23 -15.44 23.06
CA VAL A 136 -20.85 -15.17 23.50
C VAL A 136 -20.29 -13.95 22.80
N TYR A 137 -19.81 -12.99 23.58
CA TYR A 137 -19.07 -11.83 23.13
C TYR A 137 -17.57 -12.14 23.20
N LEU A 138 -16.89 -12.04 22.06
CA LEU A 138 -15.48 -12.33 21.88
C LEU A 138 -14.75 -11.06 21.40
N PRO A 139 -13.99 -10.36 22.25
CA PRO A 139 -13.08 -9.29 21.84
C PRO A 139 -12.04 -9.75 20.80
N PRO A 140 -11.38 -8.81 20.10
CA PRO A 140 -10.29 -9.12 19.15
C PRO A 140 -9.23 -10.04 19.76
N GLY A 141 -8.78 -11.05 19.02
CA GLY A 141 -7.76 -12.02 19.46
C GLY A 141 -8.20 -12.97 20.59
N THR A 142 -9.48 -13.00 20.99
CA THR A 142 -9.99 -13.93 22.01
C THR A 142 -10.62 -15.18 21.39
N ARG A 143 -10.42 -16.33 22.03
CA ARG A 143 -10.99 -17.62 21.60
C ARG A 143 -12.14 -18.06 22.49
N LEU A 144 -13.05 -18.87 21.94
CA LEU A 144 -14.21 -19.39 22.67
C LEU A 144 -13.81 -20.15 23.95
N SER A 145 -12.70 -20.89 23.91
CA SER A 145 -12.14 -21.64 25.04
C SER A 145 -11.54 -20.79 26.16
N ALA A 146 -11.27 -19.50 25.92
CA ALA A 146 -10.83 -18.56 26.95
C ALA A 146 -12.01 -17.92 27.70
N VAL A 147 -13.21 -17.91 27.10
CA VAL A 147 -14.41 -17.25 27.64
C VAL A 147 -15.40 -18.26 28.23
N LEU A 148 -15.57 -19.43 27.61
CA LEU A 148 -16.46 -20.48 28.12
C LEU A 148 -15.73 -21.43 29.08
N HIS A 149 -16.43 -21.85 30.13
CA HIS A 149 -16.01 -22.97 30.96
C HIS A 149 -16.09 -24.30 30.18
N GLU A 150 -15.21 -25.25 30.51
CA GLU A 150 -15.06 -26.55 29.82
C GLU A 150 -16.38 -27.29 29.59
N LYS A 151 -17.30 -27.28 30.58
CA LYS A 151 -18.64 -27.89 30.46
C LYS A 151 -19.50 -27.24 29.37
N THR A 152 -19.52 -25.91 29.30
CA THR A 152 -20.28 -25.15 28.30
C THR A 152 -19.62 -25.25 26.93
N LEU A 153 -18.28 -25.22 26.88
CA LEU A 153 -17.50 -25.42 25.65
C LEU A 153 -17.77 -26.78 25.00
N GLY A 154 -17.97 -27.82 25.82
CA GLY A 154 -18.36 -29.16 25.35
C GLY A 154 -19.76 -29.27 24.74
N LEU A 155 -20.62 -28.26 24.90
CA LEU A 155 -21.94 -28.20 24.27
C LEU A 155 -21.89 -27.69 22.82
N VAL A 156 -20.83 -26.97 22.45
CA VAL A 156 -20.61 -26.46 21.09
C VAL A 156 -19.83 -27.51 20.29
N GLU A 157 -20.21 -27.77 19.05
CA GLU A 157 -19.48 -28.70 18.16
C GLU A 157 -18.00 -28.32 17.98
N GLU A 158 -17.13 -29.31 17.77
CA GLU A 158 -15.70 -29.08 17.51
C GLU A 158 -15.50 -28.40 16.15
N GLU A 159 -16.35 -28.73 15.20
CA GLU A 159 -16.46 -28.13 13.88
C GLU A 159 -16.78 -26.63 13.96
N THR A 160 -17.83 -26.28 14.73
CA THR A 160 -18.22 -24.88 14.98
C THR A 160 -17.10 -24.11 15.70
N ARG A 161 -16.42 -24.74 16.68
CA ARG A 161 -15.24 -24.18 17.37
C ARG A 161 -14.10 -23.89 16.40
N SER A 162 -13.79 -24.82 15.50
CA SER A 162 -12.74 -24.67 14.48
C SER A 162 -13.05 -23.57 13.46
N LEU A 163 -14.33 -23.37 13.11
CA LEU A 163 -14.77 -22.26 12.27
C LEU A 163 -14.60 -20.90 12.96
N LEU A 164 -14.95 -20.79 14.25
CA LEU A 164 -14.77 -19.56 15.04
C LEU A 164 -13.29 -19.18 15.19
N ASP A 165 -12.44 -20.14 15.57
CA ASP A 165 -10.99 -19.94 15.73
C ASP A 165 -10.29 -19.52 14.41
N ARG A 166 -10.93 -19.74 13.25
CA ARG A 166 -10.44 -19.32 11.92
C ARG A 166 -10.87 -17.91 11.50
N LEU A 167 -11.81 -17.27 12.20
CA LEU A 167 -12.32 -15.94 11.80
C LEU A 167 -11.39 -14.79 12.22
N ASP A 168 -10.78 -14.90 13.41
CA ASP A 168 -9.88 -13.94 14.07
C ASP A 168 -9.98 -12.46 13.59
N PRO A 169 -11.14 -11.80 13.78
CA PRO A 169 -11.38 -10.45 13.25
C PRO A 169 -10.84 -9.35 14.19
N GLU A 170 -10.29 -8.29 13.59
CA GLU A 170 -9.77 -7.09 14.28
C GLU A 170 -10.81 -6.39 15.17
N THR A 171 -12.11 -6.60 14.95
CA THR A 171 -13.20 -6.04 15.77
C THR A 171 -13.84 -7.07 16.73
N GLY A 172 -13.32 -8.29 16.82
CA GLY A 172 -13.97 -9.35 17.56
C GLY A 172 -15.28 -9.81 16.92
N MET A 173 -16.07 -10.59 17.64
CA MET A 173 -17.34 -11.13 17.15
C MET A 173 -18.33 -11.42 18.28
N VAL A 174 -19.60 -11.55 17.93
CA VAL A 174 -20.67 -12.05 18.80
C VAL A 174 -21.21 -13.34 18.21
N PHE A 175 -21.08 -14.44 18.94
CA PHE A 175 -21.49 -15.78 18.54
C PHE A 175 -22.86 -16.12 19.17
N PHE A 176 -23.79 -16.57 18.32
CA PHE A 176 -25.15 -16.98 18.67
C PHE A 176 -25.31 -18.47 18.33
N TYR A 177 -25.67 -19.28 19.33
CA TYR A 177 -25.75 -20.73 19.19
C TYR A 177 -26.94 -21.30 19.96
N ASP A 178 -27.79 -22.05 19.27
CA ASP A 178 -28.79 -22.92 19.88
C ASP A 178 -28.17 -24.31 20.09
N LEU A 179 -28.32 -24.91 21.28
CA LEU A 179 -27.81 -26.26 21.54
C LEU A 179 -28.45 -27.33 20.65
N HIS A 180 -29.66 -27.08 20.13
CA HIS A 180 -30.35 -27.92 19.14
C HIS A 180 -29.96 -27.59 17.68
N ARG A 181 -29.00 -26.67 17.48
CA ARG A 181 -28.32 -26.34 16.22
C ARG A 181 -29.21 -25.73 15.13
N MET A 182 -30.40 -25.23 15.49
CA MET A 182 -31.22 -24.43 14.57
C MET A 182 -30.52 -23.12 14.19
N ILE A 183 -29.71 -22.58 15.10
CA ILE A 183 -28.89 -21.37 14.92
C ILE A 183 -27.46 -21.68 15.34
N SER A 184 -26.50 -21.36 14.48
CA SER A 184 -25.07 -21.39 14.74
C SER A 184 -24.43 -20.33 13.86
N GLU A 185 -24.20 -19.14 14.42
CA GLU A 185 -23.87 -17.95 13.65
C GLU A 185 -22.96 -16.99 14.40
N ALA A 186 -22.06 -16.30 13.71
CA ALA A 186 -21.22 -15.24 14.27
C ALA A 186 -21.45 -13.90 13.56
N ILE A 187 -21.61 -12.82 14.31
CA ILE A 187 -21.67 -11.44 13.81
C ILE A 187 -20.37 -10.73 14.17
N VAL A 188 -19.64 -10.26 13.17
CA VAL A 188 -18.48 -9.36 13.31
C VAL A 188 -18.98 -7.92 13.20
N PRO A 189 -18.96 -7.13 14.29
CA PRO A 189 -19.42 -5.74 14.30
C PRO A 189 -18.46 -4.78 13.57
N PRO A 190 -18.92 -3.56 13.21
CA PRO A 190 -18.08 -2.57 12.54
C PRO A 190 -17.00 -1.97 13.46
N VAL A 191 -17.26 -1.93 14.77
CA VAL A 191 -16.37 -1.44 15.83
C VAL A 191 -16.01 -2.58 16.81
N PRO A 192 -14.89 -2.52 17.55
CA PRO A 192 -14.46 -3.59 18.43
C PRO A 192 -15.44 -3.98 19.54
N VAL A 193 -15.58 -5.29 19.79
CA VAL A 193 -16.26 -5.84 20.97
C VAL A 193 -15.44 -5.51 22.23
N PRO A 194 -15.97 -4.73 23.20
CA PRO A 194 -15.15 -4.14 24.27
C PRO A 194 -14.77 -5.11 25.40
N SER A 195 -15.54 -6.17 25.62
CA SER A 195 -15.33 -7.11 26.73
C SER A 195 -15.86 -8.51 26.42
N SER A 196 -15.23 -9.53 27.00
CA SER A 196 -15.68 -10.90 26.89
C SER A 196 -16.81 -11.21 27.88
N ALA A 197 -17.92 -11.73 27.37
CA ALA A 197 -19.08 -12.13 28.16
C ALA A 197 -19.74 -13.36 27.53
N TRP A 198 -20.46 -14.15 28.32
CA TRP A 198 -21.28 -15.24 27.80
C TRP A 198 -22.56 -15.42 28.62
N HIS A 199 -23.63 -15.80 27.93
CA HIS A 199 -24.97 -15.96 28.48
C HIS A 199 -25.59 -17.24 27.90
N LEU A 200 -26.23 -18.06 28.73
CA LEU A 200 -26.99 -19.23 28.31
C LEU A 200 -28.38 -19.10 28.93
N LEU A 201 -29.36 -18.71 28.10
CA LEU A 201 -30.66 -18.18 28.52
C LEU A 201 -31.79 -18.74 27.64
N ASP A 202 -33.04 -18.36 27.95
CA ASP A 202 -34.23 -18.63 27.13
C ASP A 202 -34.27 -17.82 25.83
N SER A 203 -33.41 -16.81 25.69
CA SER A 203 -33.37 -15.82 24.61
C SER A 203 -31.93 -15.34 24.39
N PHE A 204 -31.59 -14.89 23.18
CA PHE A 204 -30.24 -14.40 22.89
C PHE A 204 -29.99 -13.02 23.51
N GLU A 205 -28.87 -12.85 24.22
CA GLU A 205 -28.51 -11.61 24.90
C GLU A 205 -27.87 -10.61 23.93
N ILE A 206 -28.71 -9.91 23.17
CA ILE A 206 -28.27 -8.98 22.12
C ILE A 206 -28.02 -7.55 22.61
N SER A 207 -28.37 -7.20 23.85
CA SER A 207 -28.41 -5.79 24.29
C SER A 207 -27.06 -5.08 24.16
N PRO A 208 -25.91 -5.66 24.56
CA PRO A 208 -24.60 -5.01 24.37
C PRO A 208 -24.26 -4.73 22.90
N LEU A 209 -24.68 -5.61 21.97
CA LEU A 209 -24.50 -5.39 20.52
C LEU A 209 -25.47 -4.33 19.99
N GLU A 210 -26.73 -4.33 20.42
CA GLU A 210 -27.70 -3.28 20.07
C GLU A 210 -27.23 -1.90 20.55
N GLU A 211 -26.71 -1.80 21.78
CA GLU A 211 -26.13 -0.57 22.34
C GLU A 211 -24.94 -0.07 21.53
N SER A 212 -23.95 -0.94 21.27
CA SER A 212 -22.77 -0.58 20.45
C SER A 212 -23.14 -0.11 19.04
N LEU A 213 -24.18 -0.69 18.42
CA LEU A 213 -24.69 -0.27 17.11
C LEU A 213 -25.52 1.03 17.15
N ASN A 214 -25.87 1.55 18.32
CA ASN A 214 -26.62 2.79 18.51
C ASN A 214 -25.75 3.92 19.11
N THR A 215 -24.54 3.63 19.60
CA THR A 215 -23.55 4.63 19.99
C THR A 215 -23.10 5.44 18.76
N ASP A 216 -23.20 6.76 18.85
CA ASP A 216 -22.58 7.66 17.89
C ASP A 216 -21.06 7.71 18.18
N TYR A 217 -20.24 7.34 17.19
CA TYR A 217 -18.77 7.40 17.25
C TYR A 217 -18.26 8.51 16.33
N ARG A 218 -17.27 9.27 16.79
CA ARG A 218 -16.55 10.27 16.00
C ARG A 218 -15.43 9.58 15.23
N MET A 219 -15.70 9.28 13.96
CA MET A 219 -14.90 8.38 13.14
C MET A 219 -14.14 9.12 12.05
N LEU A 220 -12.89 8.71 11.83
CA LEU A 220 -12.07 9.13 10.70
C LEU A 220 -11.94 7.97 9.72
N VAL A 221 -12.50 8.10 8.52
CA VAL A 221 -12.48 7.06 7.48
C VAL A 221 -11.42 7.41 6.44
N LEU A 222 -10.49 6.48 6.21
CA LEU A 222 -9.39 6.61 5.24
C LEU A 222 -9.50 5.47 4.22
N VAL A 223 -9.81 5.81 2.96
CA VAL A 223 -9.75 4.87 1.84
C VAL A 223 -8.52 5.22 1.01
N LEU A 224 -7.50 4.36 1.01
CA LEU A 224 -6.17 4.65 0.50
C LEU A 224 -5.85 3.81 -0.74
N HIS A 225 -5.87 4.43 -1.93
CA HIS A 225 -5.38 3.79 -3.16
C HIS A 225 -4.29 4.61 -3.85
N ALA A 226 -3.54 3.98 -4.75
CA ALA A 226 -2.40 4.59 -5.42
C ALA A 226 -2.84 5.63 -6.47
N GLY A 227 -3.09 6.87 -6.05
CA GLY A 227 -3.40 8.02 -6.90
C GLY A 227 -4.83 8.58 -6.72
N GLU A 228 -5.68 7.87 -6.00
CA GLU A 228 -7.01 8.32 -5.57
C GLU A 228 -7.22 7.84 -4.13
N SER A 229 -7.43 8.77 -3.20
CA SER A 229 -7.65 8.46 -1.79
C SER A 229 -8.73 9.37 -1.21
N PHE A 230 -9.49 8.87 -0.25
CA PHE A 230 -10.57 9.60 0.41
C PHE A 230 -10.30 9.72 1.91
N ILE A 231 -10.59 10.90 2.45
CA ILE A 231 -10.61 11.19 3.88
C ILE A 231 -12.04 11.67 4.21
N GLY A 232 -12.72 10.94 5.08
CA GLY A 232 -14.01 11.34 5.62
C GLY A 232 -13.95 11.51 7.14
N PHE A 233 -14.48 12.60 7.68
CA PHE A 233 -14.77 12.70 9.12
C PHE A 233 -16.27 12.63 9.33
N ALA A 234 -16.71 11.69 10.16
CA ALA A 234 -18.11 11.50 10.54
C ALA A 234 -18.25 11.70 12.06
N PRO A 235 -19.10 12.62 12.53
CA PRO A 235 -19.34 12.80 13.96
C PRO A 235 -20.20 11.66 14.55
N ASP A 236 -20.87 10.90 13.68
CA ASP A 236 -21.84 9.86 13.99
C ASP A 236 -21.91 8.79 12.88
N ALA A 237 -22.80 7.81 13.02
CA ALA A 237 -22.97 6.72 12.07
C ALA A 237 -23.80 7.04 10.80
N ARG A 238 -24.16 8.31 10.55
CA ARG A 238 -25.18 8.71 9.55
C ARG A 238 -24.60 9.41 8.34
N VAL A 239 -23.66 10.35 8.53
CA VAL A 239 -23.12 11.19 7.44
C VAL A 239 -21.68 11.62 7.73
N PHE A 240 -20.94 11.98 6.69
CA PHE A 240 -19.67 12.70 6.82
C PHE A 240 -19.92 14.21 6.95
N ASP A 241 -19.37 14.84 7.99
CA ASP A 241 -19.31 16.31 8.12
C ASP A 241 -18.21 16.92 7.23
N THR A 242 -17.22 16.12 6.85
CA THR A 242 -16.11 16.52 5.97
C THR A 242 -15.77 15.38 5.03
N GLU A 243 -15.75 15.65 3.73
CA GLU A 243 -15.38 14.70 2.68
C GLU A 243 -14.30 15.31 1.79
N GLU A 244 -13.12 14.69 1.75
CA GLU A 244 -11.97 15.14 0.97
C GLU A 244 -11.47 14.04 0.04
N LEU A 245 -11.49 14.31 -1.27
CA LEU A 245 -11.10 13.37 -2.32
C LEU A 245 -9.79 13.81 -2.98
N ILE A 246 -8.69 13.17 -2.57
CA ILE A 246 -7.34 13.49 -3.02
C ILE A 246 -7.05 12.71 -4.31
N LYS A 247 -6.74 13.42 -5.39
CA LYS A 247 -6.36 12.85 -6.69
C LYS A 247 -4.94 13.21 -7.08
N SER A 248 -4.22 12.28 -7.70
CA SER A 248 -2.83 12.43 -8.14
C SER A 248 -2.55 11.56 -9.34
N SER A 249 -1.72 12.05 -10.26
CA SER A 249 -1.40 11.36 -11.52
C SER A 249 -0.38 10.22 -11.34
N VAL A 250 -0.69 9.24 -10.48
CA VAL A 250 0.10 8.02 -10.33
C VAL A 250 -0.13 7.13 -11.56
N LYS A 251 0.94 6.67 -12.21
CA LYS A 251 0.82 5.75 -13.35
C LYS A 251 0.40 4.35 -12.90
N GLU A 252 -0.42 3.70 -13.71
CA GLU A 252 -0.75 2.28 -13.53
C GLU A 252 0.49 1.38 -13.62
N LYS A 253 0.40 0.18 -13.04
CA LYS A 253 1.48 -0.82 -13.10
C LYS A 253 1.66 -1.30 -14.53
N HIS A 254 2.74 -0.90 -15.20
CA HIS A 254 3.10 -1.42 -16.52
C HIS A 254 3.65 -2.85 -16.42
N SER A 255 2.85 -3.84 -16.83
CA SER A 255 3.21 -5.27 -16.80
C SER A 255 4.12 -5.74 -17.94
N LYS A 256 4.39 -4.88 -18.94
CA LYS A 256 5.23 -5.21 -20.10
C LYS A 256 6.70 -4.94 -19.77
N GLY A 257 7.44 -6.00 -19.46
CA GLY A 257 8.84 -5.92 -19.07
C GLY A 257 9.78 -5.37 -20.14
N GLY A 258 10.88 -4.78 -19.70
CA GLY A 258 11.91 -4.22 -20.58
C GLY A 258 12.92 -3.32 -19.86
N PHE A 259 13.93 -2.85 -20.58
CA PHE A 259 15.07 -2.07 -20.04
C PHE A 259 14.66 -0.83 -19.21
N SER A 260 13.49 -0.24 -19.48
CA SER A 260 12.98 0.94 -18.77
C SER A 260 12.13 0.62 -17.54
N GLN A 261 11.80 -0.65 -17.26
CA GLN A 261 10.83 -1.04 -16.23
C GLN A 261 11.19 -0.51 -14.84
N ARG A 262 12.42 -0.77 -14.36
CA ARG A 262 12.91 -0.27 -13.06
C ARG A 262 12.86 1.25 -12.91
N ARG A 263 12.93 2.00 -14.01
CA ARG A 263 12.78 3.47 -13.99
C ARG A 263 11.32 3.87 -13.82
N PHE A 264 10.40 3.18 -14.49
CA PHE A 264 8.96 3.43 -14.33
C PHE A 264 8.44 3.00 -12.96
N GLU A 265 8.96 1.91 -12.39
CA GLU A 265 8.65 1.47 -11.02
C GLU A 265 9.06 2.53 -10.00
N ARG A 266 10.31 3.03 -10.04
CA ARG A 266 10.76 4.12 -9.15
C ARG A 266 9.96 5.40 -9.30
N LEU A 267 9.72 5.85 -10.54
CA LEU A 267 8.89 7.04 -10.78
C LEU A 267 7.48 6.86 -10.20
N ARG A 268 6.91 5.64 -10.28
CA ARG A 268 5.60 5.32 -9.69
C ARG A 268 5.66 5.29 -8.15
N GLU A 269 6.74 4.79 -7.56
CA GLU A 269 6.96 4.84 -6.10
C GLU A 269 7.09 6.30 -5.62
N GLU A 270 7.81 7.15 -6.35
CA GLU A 270 7.91 8.60 -6.11
C GLU A 270 6.54 9.29 -6.25
N ASP A 271 5.77 8.99 -7.30
CA ASP A 271 4.40 9.50 -7.51
C ASP A 271 3.47 9.10 -6.34
N ILE A 272 3.59 7.86 -5.83
CA ILE A 272 2.81 7.34 -4.70
C ILE A 272 3.21 8.02 -3.39
N ALA A 273 4.50 8.18 -3.12
CA ALA A 273 4.97 8.89 -1.94
C ALA A 273 4.43 10.33 -1.91
N HIS A 274 4.50 11.03 -3.05
CA HIS A 274 3.95 12.37 -3.19
C HIS A 274 2.42 12.43 -3.08
N HIS A 275 1.71 11.37 -3.49
CA HIS A 275 0.26 11.24 -3.24
C HIS A 275 -0.03 11.10 -1.74
N MET A 276 0.69 10.21 -1.04
CA MET A 276 0.54 10.02 0.40
C MET A 276 0.88 11.28 1.19
N ASP A 277 1.88 12.05 0.78
CA ASP A 277 2.21 13.32 1.44
C ASP A 277 1.05 14.33 1.34
N LYS A 278 0.36 14.42 0.20
CA LYS A 278 -0.87 15.23 0.05
C LYS A 278 -2.02 14.72 0.92
N VAL A 279 -2.22 13.40 0.97
CA VAL A 279 -3.21 12.78 1.86
C VAL A 279 -2.92 13.20 3.31
N PHE A 280 -1.66 13.13 3.75
CA PHE A 280 -1.27 13.55 5.11
C PHE A 280 -1.31 15.06 5.35
N GLU A 281 -1.14 15.90 4.33
CA GLU A 281 -1.37 17.35 4.42
C GLU A 281 -2.86 17.70 4.62
N THR A 282 -3.76 17.06 3.88
CA THR A 282 -5.21 17.23 4.07
C THR A 282 -5.68 16.62 5.40
N LEU A 283 -5.18 15.42 5.73
CA LEU A 283 -5.51 14.72 6.98
C LEU A 283 -5.21 15.56 8.22
N ARG A 284 -4.07 16.27 8.26
CA ARG A 284 -3.75 17.17 9.37
C ARG A 284 -4.79 18.27 9.56
N LYS A 285 -5.30 18.88 8.48
CA LYS A 285 -6.36 19.90 8.57
C LYS A 285 -7.66 19.31 9.12
N VAL A 286 -8.09 18.16 8.59
CA VAL A 286 -9.28 17.45 9.07
C VAL A 286 -9.16 17.11 10.57
N LEU A 287 -7.98 16.68 11.02
CA LEU A 287 -7.67 16.40 12.45
C LEU A 287 -7.66 17.67 13.32
N GLU A 288 -7.16 18.80 12.80
CA GLU A 288 -7.12 20.09 13.50
C GLU A 288 -8.51 20.71 13.63
N GLU A 289 -9.36 20.55 12.61
CA GLU A 289 -10.75 21.05 12.58
C GLU A 289 -11.70 20.16 13.39
N ASN A 290 -11.42 18.85 13.49
CA ASN A 290 -12.30 17.86 14.13
C ASN A 290 -11.61 17.14 15.31
N PRO A 291 -11.43 17.81 16.46
CA PRO A 291 -10.82 17.19 17.64
C PRO A 291 -11.70 16.09 18.27
N GLY A 292 -11.06 15.16 18.98
CA GLY A 292 -11.74 14.06 19.68
C GLY A 292 -12.30 13.02 18.71
N ILE A 293 -11.42 12.28 18.05
CA ILE A 293 -11.78 11.13 17.21
C ILE A 293 -11.67 9.89 18.08
N ASP A 294 -12.72 9.07 18.08
CA ASP A 294 -12.79 7.84 18.87
C ASP A 294 -12.03 6.70 18.16
N CYS A 295 -12.20 6.56 16.84
CA CYS A 295 -11.49 5.56 16.05
C CYS A 295 -11.21 6.01 14.59
N VAL A 296 -10.21 5.38 13.99
CA VAL A 296 -9.81 5.53 12.59
C VAL A 296 -10.08 4.24 11.84
N ILE A 297 -10.89 4.29 10.78
CA ILE A 297 -11.19 3.13 9.96
C ILE A 297 -10.43 3.24 8.64
N MET A 298 -9.60 2.24 8.33
CA MET A 298 -8.77 2.20 7.12
C MET A 298 -9.24 1.11 6.14
N SER A 299 -9.20 1.40 4.85
CA SER A 299 -9.39 0.43 3.76
C SER A 299 -8.55 0.80 2.55
N GLY A 300 -8.26 -0.15 1.65
CA GLY A 300 -7.49 0.08 0.42
C GLY A 300 -6.20 -0.73 0.35
N ASP A 301 -5.14 -0.17 -0.25
CA ASP A 301 -3.88 -0.86 -0.48
C ASP A 301 -3.10 -1.09 0.84
N ALA A 302 -2.82 -2.36 1.14
CA ALA A 302 -2.19 -2.78 2.40
C ALA A 302 -0.77 -2.21 2.62
N GLN A 303 -0.05 -1.75 1.59
CA GLN A 303 1.22 -1.04 1.77
C GLN A 303 0.97 0.41 2.20
N LEU A 304 -0.05 1.07 1.64
CA LEU A 304 -0.43 2.44 2.00
C LEU A 304 -1.03 2.51 3.41
N ILE A 305 -1.85 1.53 3.79
CA ILE A 305 -2.37 1.37 5.17
C ILE A 305 -1.20 1.26 6.16
N LYS A 306 -0.21 0.41 5.87
CA LYS A 306 0.98 0.22 6.73
C LYS A 306 1.94 1.41 6.77
N ASP A 307 1.92 2.29 5.77
CA ASP A 307 2.59 3.59 5.83
C ASP A 307 1.78 4.58 6.68
N ALA A 308 0.46 4.65 6.46
CA ALA A 308 -0.44 5.53 7.19
C ALA A 308 -0.46 5.25 8.71
N GLN A 309 -0.52 3.99 9.11
CA GLN A 309 -0.42 3.54 10.52
C GLN A 309 0.85 4.06 11.23
N LYS A 310 1.97 4.24 10.51
CA LYS A 310 3.23 4.75 11.08
C LYS A 310 3.27 6.27 11.22
N ARG A 311 2.44 6.97 10.44
CA ARG A 311 2.38 8.45 10.38
C ARG A 311 1.28 9.03 11.26
N LEU A 312 0.30 8.23 11.67
CA LEU A 312 -0.77 8.63 12.59
C LEU A 312 -0.30 8.77 14.05
N PRO A 313 -1.02 9.55 14.88
CA PRO A 313 -0.82 9.58 16.34
C PRO A 313 -1.06 8.20 16.97
N LEU A 314 -0.19 7.79 17.90
CA LEU A 314 -0.22 6.48 18.58
C LEU A 314 -1.46 6.24 19.46
N ASN A 315 -2.29 7.25 19.70
CA ASN A 315 -3.40 7.20 20.66
C ASN A 315 -4.76 6.89 20.02
N LEU A 316 -4.81 6.67 18.70
CA LEU A 316 -6.05 6.40 17.97
C LEU A 316 -6.25 4.89 17.80
N GLU A 317 -7.46 4.40 18.07
CA GLU A 317 -7.85 3.02 17.75
C GLU A 317 -7.99 2.87 16.23
N ILE A 318 -7.21 1.98 15.62
CA ILE A 318 -7.19 1.78 14.16
C ILE A 318 -7.89 0.47 13.82
N ILE A 319 -8.91 0.55 12.97
CA ILE A 319 -9.72 -0.58 12.50
C ILE A 319 -9.43 -0.78 11.00
N GLU A 320 -8.74 -1.86 10.63
CA GLU A 320 -8.56 -2.22 9.22
C GLU A 320 -9.82 -2.94 8.69
N LYS A 321 -10.31 -2.51 7.52
CA LYS A 321 -11.42 -3.15 6.80
C LYS A 321 -10.93 -3.67 5.44
N PRO A 322 -11.52 -4.77 4.92
CA PRO A 322 -11.16 -5.33 3.62
C PRO A 322 -11.15 -4.29 2.49
N ALA A 323 -10.24 -4.47 1.53
CA ALA A 323 -9.94 -3.51 0.46
C ALA A 323 -11.00 -3.41 -0.67
N ASP A 324 -12.25 -3.78 -0.38
CA ASP A 324 -13.32 -3.95 -1.39
C ASP A 324 -13.98 -2.62 -1.81
N ILE A 325 -13.64 -1.50 -1.16
CA ILE A 325 -14.18 -0.16 -1.47
C ILE A 325 -13.51 0.41 -2.73
N LYS A 326 -14.17 0.20 -3.88
CA LYS A 326 -13.77 0.75 -5.18
C LYS A 326 -14.20 2.20 -5.31
N MET A 327 -13.26 3.14 -5.33
CA MET A 327 -13.58 4.58 -5.36
C MET A 327 -14.28 5.08 -6.63
N GLU A 328 -14.31 4.28 -7.72
CA GLU A 328 -15.01 4.63 -8.95
C GLU A 328 -16.54 4.71 -8.75
N LYS A 329 -17.03 5.95 -8.53
CA LYS A 329 -18.44 6.39 -8.45
C LYS A 329 -19.18 6.16 -7.13
N ILE A 330 -18.50 5.75 -6.06
CA ILE A 330 -19.12 5.57 -4.74
C ILE A 330 -19.31 6.94 -4.06
N SER A 331 -20.48 7.19 -3.46
CA SER A 331 -20.75 8.39 -2.66
C SER A 331 -20.23 8.26 -1.22
N GLY A 332 -20.06 9.37 -0.49
CA GLY A 332 -19.71 9.33 0.94
C GLY A 332 -20.67 8.45 1.76
N GLU A 333 -21.97 8.54 1.50
CA GLU A 333 -23.00 7.67 2.11
C GLU A 333 -22.73 6.17 1.88
N GLU A 334 -22.32 5.78 0.66
CA GLU A 334 -22.01 4.38 0.34
C GLU A 334 -20.69 3.90 0.95
N ILE A 335 -19.67 4.78 1.05
CA ILE A 335 -18.43 4.49 1.80
C ILE A 335 -18.77 4.23 3.27
N LEU A 336 -19.52 5.14 3.90
CA LEU A 336 -19.91 5.04 5.31
C LEU A 336 -20.75 3.78 5.56
N ARG A 337 -21.71 3.48 4.68
CA ARG A 337 -22.53 2.26 4.74
C ARG A 337 -21.71 0.97 4.60
N SER A 338 -20.66 0.98 3.77
CA SER A 338 -19.75 -0.15 3.60
C SER A 338 -18.89 -0.37 4.84
N VAL A 339 -18.27 0.71 5.33
CA VAL A 339 -17.40 0.73 6.52
C VAL A 339 -18.16 0.30 7.79
N LEU A 340 -19.39 0.76 7.95
CA LEU A 340 -20.26 0.46 9.11
C LEU A 340 -21.10 -0.81 8.94
N SER A 341 -20.78 -1.65 7.96
CA SER A 341 -21.43 -2.95 7.81
C SER A 341 -20.93 -3.97 8.83
N CYS A 342 -21.85 -4.84 9.28
CA CYS A 342 -21.52 -6.05 10.02
C CYS A 342 -21.32 -7.20 9.02
N ARG A 343 -20.44 -8.15 9.34
CA ARG A 343 -20.39 -9.44 8.63
C ARG A 343 -21.05 -10.53 9.47
N ARG A 344 -22.01 -11.23 8.90
CA ARG A 344 -22.70 -12.37 9.51
C ARG A 344 -22.21 -13.65 8.84
N TYR A 345 -21.72 -14.57 9.64
CA TYR A 345 -21.19 -15.87 9.23
C TYR A 345 -22.16 -16.94 9.72
N LEU A 346 -22.68 -17.75 8.80
CA LEU A 346 -23.43 -18.95 9.12
C LEU A 346 -22.42 -20.09 9.24
N LEU A 347 -22.29 -20.65 10.45
CA LEU A 347 -21.29 -21.67 10.78
C LEU A 347 -21.84 -23.05 10.43
#